data_AF-A0A9E0LPZ2-F1
#
_entry.id   AF-A0A9E0LPZ2-F1
#
_cell.length_a   1.000
_cell.length_b   1.000
_cell.length_c   1.000
_cell.angle_alpha   90.00
_cell.angle_beta   90.00
_cell.angle_gamma   90.00
#
_symmetry.space_group_name_H-M   'P 1'
#
loop_
_entity.id
_entity.type
_entity.pdbx_description
1 polymer ?
#
loop_
_entity_poly.entity_id
_entity_poly.type
_entity_poly.pdbx_seq_one_letter_code
_entity_poly.pdbx_strand_id
1 'polypeptide(L)' 'MAQREPEEQTTFDQVLKLVENLTPEAQEQLVDQMKLQLLRRELGKAEGPLRCGEGIPAEEAFAQLEERYKRRKAGK' A
#
# COMPACT_ATOMS: atom_id res chain seq x y z
N MET A 1 33.23 17.96 -19.23
CA MET A 1 33.07 17.24 -17.94
C MET A 1 31.87 17.85 -17.25
N ALA A 2 30.67 17.30 -17.44
CA ALA A 2 29.47 17.80 -16.76
C ALA A 2 29.44 17.21 -15.34
N GLN A 3 29.66 18.06 -14.34
CA GLN A 3 29.51 17.70 -12.93
C GLN A 3 28.03 17.44 -12.69
N ARG A 4 27.68 16.22 -12.28
CA ARG A 4 26.34 15.90 -11.77
C ARG A 4 26.20 16.63 -10.44
N GLU A 5 25.18 17.48 -10.32
CA GLU A 5 24.82 18.07 -9.03
C GLU A 5 24.59 16.94 -8.02
N PRO A 6 25.05 17.09 -6.77
CA PRO A 6 24.82 16.09 -5.74
C PRO A 6 23.31 15.97 -5.54
N GLU A 7 22.77 14.75 -5.69
CA GLU A 7 21.38 14.46 -5.37
C GLU A 7 21.15 14.83 -3.90
N GLU A 8 20.48 15.96 -3.66
CA GLU A 8 20.05 16.34 -2.32
C GLU A 8 19.08 15.26 -1.84
N GLN A 9 19.59 14.34 -1.02
CA GLN A 9 18.76 13.35 -0.35
C GLN A 9 17.84 14.09 0.60
N THR A 10 16.59 14.33 0.18
CA THR A 10 15.54 14.89 1.02
C THR A 10 15.44 14.08 2.31
N THR A 11 15.70 14.74 3.44
CA THR A 11 15.66 14.08 4.75
C THR A 11 14.23 13.96 5.26
N PHE A 12 13.99 13.01 6.17
CA PHE A 12 12.66 12.81 6.76
C PHE A 12 12.09 14.09 7.38
N ASP A 13 12.93 14.88 8.05
CA ASP A 13 12.54 16.15 8.67
C ASP A 13 12.12 17.22 7.64
N GLN A 14 12.72 17.20 6.45
CA GLN A 14 12.33 18.12 5.37
C GLN A 14 10.96 17.74 4.80
N VAL A 15 10.67 16.44 4.67
CA VAL A 15 9.36 15.95 4.24
C VAL A 15 8.27 16.31 5.26
N LEU A 16 8.54 16.15 6.56
CA LEU A 16 7.57 16.52 7.61
C LEU A 16 7.20 18.00 7.54
N LYS A 17 8.19 18.88 7.40
CA LYS A 17 7.94 20.33 7.25
C LYS A 17 7.12 20.64 6.01
N LEU A 18 7.32 19.93 4.91
CA LEU A 18 6.51 20.11 3.70
C LEU A 18 5.05 19.70 3.93
N VAL A 19 4.81 18.61 4.66
CA VAL A 19 3.46 18.13 5.00
C VAL A 19 2.74 19.08 5.97
N GLU A 20 3.44 19.62 6.97
CA GLU A 20 2.89 20.59 7.91
C GLU A 20 2.40 21.89 7.24
N ASN A 21 3.01 22.26 6.10
CA ASN A 21 2.63 23.44 5.33
C ASN A 21 1.47 23.20 4.35
N LEU A 22 0.95 21.97 4.24
CA LEU A 22 -0.18 21.64 3.39
C LEU A 22 -1.51 22.05 4.04
N THR A 23 -2.52 22.34 3.22
CA THR A 23 -3.89 22.47 3.70
C THR A 23 -4.43 21.10 4.16
N PRO A 24 -5.45 21.06 5.04
CA PRO A 24 -6.05 19.80 5.49
C PRO A 24 -6.51 18.91 4.33
N GLU A 25 -7.10 19.48 3.28
CA GLU A 25 -7.55 18.74 2.11
C GLU A 25 -6.37 18.15 1.33
N ALA A 26 -5.26 18.88 1.21
CA ALA A 26 -4.05 18.39 0.55
C ALA A 26 -3.34 17.31 1.38
N GLN A 27 -3.39 17.39 2.72
CA GLN A 27 -2.90 16.33 3.60
C GLN A 27 -3.71 15.05 3.44
N GLU A 28 -5.04 15.15 3.36
CA GLU A 28 -5.92 14.00 3.15
C GLU A 28 -5.66 13.32 1.79
N GLN A 29 -5.52 14.12 0.73
CA GLN A 29 -5.16 13.61 -0.60
C GLN A 29 -3.78 12.92 -0.61
N LEU A 30 -2.80 13.47 0.10
CA LEU A 30 -1.47 12.86 0.23
C LEU A 30 -1.56 11.50 0.94
N VAL A 31 -2.31 11.43 2.04
CA VAL A 31 -2.54 10.19 2.79
C VAL A 31 -3.18 9.12 1.90
N ASP A 32 -4.17 9.50 1.09
CA ASP A 32 -4.82 8.55 0.18
C ASP A 32 -3.90 8.08 -0.95
N GLN A 33 -3.05 8.95 -1.47
CA GLN A 33 -1.99 8.54 -2.41
C GLN A 33 -0.98 7.58 -1.77
N MET A 34 -0.59 7.82 -0.51
CA MET A 34 0.31 6.91 0.22
C MET A 34 -0.34 5.54 0.46
N LYS A 35 -1.62 5.50 0.85
CA LYS A 35 -2.37 4.23 0.97
C LYS A 35 -2.40 3.48 -0.36
N LEU A 36 -2.65 4.19 -1.47
CA LEU A 36 -2.67 3.58 -2.79
C LEU A 36 -1.30 3.02 -3.20
N GLN A 37 -0.21 3.74 -2.92
CA GLN A 37 1.15 3.26 -3.17
C GLN A 37 1.47 2.02 -2.33
N LEU A 38 1.07 2.01 -1.05
CA LEU A 38 1.22 0.84 -0.19
C LEU A 38 0.49 -0.38 -0.76
N LEU A 39 -0.77 -0.21 -1.17
CA LEU A 39 -1.55 -1.28 -1.80
C LEU A 39 -0.88 -1.82 -3.07
N ARG A 40 -0.37 -0.94 -3.93
CA ARG A 40 0.38 -1.34 -5.14
C ARG A 40 1.63 -2.16 -4.80
N ARG A 41 2.35 -1.76 -3.75
CA ARG A 41 3.54 -2.50 -3.29
C ARG A 41 3.17 -3.89 -2.76
N GLU A 42 2.13 -4.00 -1.96
CA GLU A 42 1.68 -5.29 -1.43
C GLU A 42 1.15 -6.20 -2.54
N LEU A 43 0.41 -5.66 -3.52
CA LEU A 43 0.01 -6.40 -4.71
C LEU A 43 1.22 -6.90 -5.51
N GLY A 44 2.22 -6.05 -5.74
CA GLY A 44 3.45 -6.46 -6.43
C GLY A 44 4.22 -7.57 -5.70
N LYS A 45 4.22 -7.57 -4.36
CA LYS A 45 4.80 -8.67 -3.57
C LYS A 45 3.99 -9.96 -3.70
N ALA A 46 2.66 -9.87 -3.76
CA ALA A 46 1.78 -11.03 -3.90
C ALA A 46 1.82 -11.63 -5.33
N GLU A 47 2.11 -10.83 -6.35
CA GLU A 47 2.20 -11.30 -7.74
C GLU A 47 3.33 -12.32 -7.96
N GLY A 48 4.48 -12.16 -7.30
CA GLY A 48 5.62 -13.07 -7.45
C GLY A 48 5.28 -14.52 -7.07
N PRO A 49 4.85 -14.79 -5.83
CA PRO A 49 4.43 -16.11 -5.39
C PRO A 49 3.33 -16.72 -6.27
N LEU A 50 2.31 -15.92 -6.64
CA LEU A 50 1.22 -16.39 -7.51
C LEU A 50 1.73 -16.83 -8.89
N ARG A 51 2.69 -16.09 -9.49
CA ARG A 51 3.32 -16.48 -10.76
C ARG A 51 4.16 -17.75 -10.64
N CYS A 52 4.72 -18.03 -9.47
CA CYS A 52 5.47 -19.25 -9.16
C CYS A 52 4.57 -20.44 -8.78
N GLY A 53 3.24 -20.28 -8.78
CA GLY A 53 2.30 -21.31 -8.35
C GLY A 53 2.19 -21.47 -6.84
N GLU A 54 2.77 -20.55 -6.07
CA GLU A 54 2.64 -20.48 -4.62
C GLU A 54 1.34 -19.74 -4.27
N GLY A 55 0.25 -20.49 -4.22
CA GLY A 55 -1.08 -20.04 -3.83
C GLY A 55 -1.92 -21.18 -3.28
N ILE A 56 -3.09 -20.87 -2.71
CA ILE A 56 -4.06 -21.89 -2.30
C ILE A 56 -5.04 -22.18 -3.45
N PRO A 57 -5.59 -23.41 -3.54
CA PRO A 57 -6.65 -23.73 -4.48
C PRO A 57 -7.85 -22.78 -4.35
N ALA A 58 -8.56 -22.55 -5.46
CA ALA A 58 -9.68 -21.62 -5.49
C ALA A 58 -10.78 -22.05 -4.50
N GLU A 59 -11.04 -23.36 -4.39
CA GLU A 59 -12.01 -23.95 -3.49
C GLU A 59 -11.69 -23.62 -2.02
N GLU A 60 -10.42 -23.67 -1.65
CA GLU A 60 -9.96 -23.33 -0.31
C GLU A 60 -10.09 -21.82 -0.02
N ALA A 61 -9.74 -20.98 -1.01
CA ALA A 61 -9.94 -19.54 -0.91
C ALA A 61 -11.43 -19.17 -0.73
N PHE A 62 -12.33 -19.81 -1.50
CA PHE A 62 -13.77 -19.59 -1.40
C PHE A 62 -14.32 -20.05 -0.05
N ALA A 63 -13.89 -21.20 0.46
CA ALA A 63 -14.30 -21.69 1.78
C ALA A 63 -13.94 -20.70 2.90
N GLN A 64 -12.71 -20.15 2.87
CA GLN A 64 -12.28 -19.14 3.85
C GLN A 64 -13.08 -17.83 3.74
N LEU A 65 -13.42 -17.39 2.52
CA LEU A 65 -14.24 -16.19 2.31
C LEU A 65 -15.68 -16.39 2.81
N GLU A 66 -16.27 -17.55 2.54
CA GLU A 66 -17.61 -17.90 3.01
C GLU A 66 -17.66 -17.95 4.54
N GLU A 67 -16.64 -18.52 5.19
CA GLU A 67 -16.53 -18.55 6.64
C GLU A 67 -16.44 -17.14 7.24
N ARG A 68 -15.60 -16.27 6.68
CA ARG A 68 -15.49 -14.86 7.11
C ARG A 68 -16.80 -14.11 6.93
N TYR A 69 -17.55 -14.40 5.86
CA TYR A 69 -18.87 -13.81 5.64
C TYR A 69 -19.89 -14.29 6.69
N LYS A 70 -19.96 -15.60 6.96
CA LYS A 70 -20.82 -16.20 8.00
C LYS A 70 -20.52 -15.61 9.38
N ARG A 71 -19.24 -15.47 9.76
CA ARG A 71 -18.82 -14.83 11.03
C ARG A 71 -19.32 -13.39 11.13
N ARG A 72 -19.22 -12.60 10.05
CA ARG A 72 -19.74 -11.21 10.01
C ARG A 72 -21.26 -11.13 10.08
N LYS A 73 -21.97 -12.16 9.60
CA LYS A 73 -23.43 -12.27 9.69
C LYS A 73 -23.92 -12.76 11.04
N ALA A 74 -23.16 -13.64 11.71
CA ALA A 74 -23.51 -14.18 13.02
C ALA A 74 -23.18 -13.22 14.19
N GLY A 75 -22.29 -12.25 13.97
CA GLY A 75 -21.97 -11.19 14.93
C GLY A 75 -22.82 -9.91 14.78
N LYS A 76 -23.89 -9.95 13.99
CA LYS A 76 -24.92 -8.91 13.87
C LYS A 76 -26.25 -9.46 14.39
#